data_AF-A0A3D9AYL5-F1
#
_entry.id   AF-A0A3D9AYL5-F1
#
_cell.length_a   1.000
_cell.length_b   1.000
_cell.length_c   1.000
_cell.angle_alpha   90.00
_cell.angle_beta   90.00
_cell.angle_gamma   90.00
#
_symmetry.space_group_name_H-M   'P 1'
#
loop_
_entity.id
_entity.type
_entity.pdbx_description
1 polymer ?
#
loop_
_entity_poly.entity_id
_entity_poly.type
_entity_poly.pdbx_seq_one_letter_code
_entity_poly.pdbx_strand_id
1 'polypeptide(L)'
;MKNNKLSELTLEELQTKRKSLQNMTIGFGIVILMACITIMFLSVKIKNPALIAVAIGCLITLMPSIINLGQINNEIKSRTSK
;
A
#
# COMPACT_ATOMS: atom_id res chain seq x y z
N MET A 1 12.58 22.39 -1.66
CA MET A 1 11.57 22.88 -0.71
C MET A 1 10.41 21.87 -0.71
N LYS A 2 10.43 20.91 0.22
CA LYS A 2 9.45 19.81 0.25
C LYS A 2 8.15 20.38 0.83
N ASN A 3 7.13 20.51 -0.02
CA ASN A 3 5.80 20.97 0.35
C ASN A 3 5.17 19.93 1.30
N ASN A 4 5.60 19.90 2.56
CA ASN A 4 5.23 18.88 3.52
C ASN A 4 3.83 19.23 4.05
N LYS A 5 2.80 18.90 3.27
CA LYS A 5 1.39 18.88 3.71
C LYS A 5 1.19 17.99 4.95
N LEU A 6 2.14 17.08 5.21
CA LEU A 6 2.23 16.27 6.42
C LEU A 6 2.81 17.02 7.63
N SER A 7 3.62 18.06 7.40
CA SER A 7 4.18 18.86 8.48
C SER A 7 3.14 19.78 9.12
N GLU A 8 2.11 20.16 8.37
CA GLU A 8 0.98 20.96 8.84
C GLU A 8 -0.01 20.16 9.69
N LEU A 9 0.02 18.82 9.63
CA LEU A 9 -0.83 17.98 10.47
C LEU A 9 -0.30 17.88 11.90
N THR A 10 -1.22 17.79 12.85
CA THR A 10 -0.93 17.45 14.25
C THR A 10 -0.51 15.98 14.37
N LEU A 11 0.14 15.63 15.49
CA LEU A 11 0.64 14.26 15.72
C LEU A 11 -0.52 13.24 15.77
N GLU A 12 -1.66 13.64 16.33
CA GLU A 12 -2.90 12.84 16.39
C GLU A 12 -3.51 12.61 15.01
N GLU A 13 -3.56 13.64 14.16
CA GLU A 13 -4.04 13.50 12.78
C GLU A 13 -3.10 12.61 11.95
N LEU A 14 -1.78 12.71 12.16
CA LEU A 14 -0.79 11.85 11.51
C LEU A 14 -0.98 10.37 11.90
N GLN A 15 -1.22 10.10 13.18
CA GLN A 15 -1.51 8.75 13.67
C GLN A 15 -2.83 8.20 13.13
N THR A 16 -3.87 9.04 13.06
CA THR A 16 -5.18 8.67 12.50
C THR A 16 -5.06 8.35 11.02
N LYS A 17 -4.35 9.18 10.26
CA LYS A 17 -4.09 8.98 8.83
C LYS A 17 -3.26 7.73 8.57
N ARG A 18 -2.27 7.44 9.42
CA ARG A 18 -1.50 6.18 9.38
C ARG A 18 -2.41 4.97 9.56
N LYS A 19 -3.26 4.95 10.60
CA LYS A 19 -4.19 3.84 10.85
C LYS A 19 -5.18 3.66 9.69
N SER A 20 -5.71 4.75 9.16
CA SER A 20 -6.61 4.71 8.00
C SER A 20 -5.92 4.10 6.77
N LEU A 21 -4.72 4.57 6.41
CA LEU A 21 -3.95 4.01 5.28
C LEU A 21 -3.56 2.56 5.52
N GLN A 22 -3.20 2.18 6.75
CA GLN A 22 -2.87 0.80 7.09
C GLN A 22 -4.08 -0.12 6.92
N ASN A 23 -5.25 0.29 7.43
CA ASN A 23 -6.49 -0.48 7.28
C ASN A 23 -6.90 -0.61 5.81
N MET A 24 -6.79 0.48 5.03
CA MET A 24 -7.05 0.47 3.60
C MET A 24 -6.09 -0.47 2.85
N THR A 25 -4.80 -0.43 3.20
CA THR A 25 -3.76 -1.28 2.60
C THR A 25 -4.02 -2.75 2.89
N ILE A 26 -4.42 -3.09 4.13
CA ILE A 26 -4.78 -4.47 4.51
C ILE A 26 -6.02 -4.93 3.74
N GLY A 27 -7.06 -4.08 3.66
CA GLY A 27 -8.28 -4.39 2.90
C GLY A 27 -7.99 -4.66 1.42
N PHE A 28 -7.24 -3.77 0.77
CA PHE A 28 -6.80 -3.98 -0.62
C PHE A 28 -5.88 -5.19 -0.77
N GLY A 29 -5.00 -5.45 0.19
CA GLY A 29 -4.10 -6.59 0.18
C GLY A 29 -4.84 -7.92 0.12
N ILE A 30 -5.92 -8.07 0.90
CA ILE A 30 -6.76 -9.29 0.88
C ILE A 30 -7.42 -9.48 -0.48
N VAL A 31 -7.99 -8.41 -1.06
CA VAL A 31 -8.65 -8.46 -2.37
C VAL A 31 -7.66 -8.83 -3.48
N ILE A 32 -6.46 -8.23 -3.47
CA ILE A 32 -5.40 -8.53 -4.44
C ILE A 32 -4.92 -9.98 -4.29
N LEU A 33 -4.79 -10.48 -3.06
CA LEU A 33 -4.39 -11.87 -2.81
C LEU A 33 -5.40 -12.85 -3.43
N MET A 34 -6.70 -12.62 -3.20
CA MET A 34 -7.77 -13.43 -3.80
C MET A 34 -7.72 -13.38 -5.32
N ALA A 35 -7.56 -12.19 -5.90
CA ALA A 35 -7.43 -12.02 -7.34
C ALA A 35 -6.21 -12.78 -7.91
N CYS A 36 -5.05 -12.71 -7.24
CA CYS A 36 -3.85 -13.45 -7.63
C CYS A 36 -4.08 -14.96 -7.64
N ILE A 37 -4.77 -15.51 -6.63
CA ILE A 37 -5.12 -16.95 -6.57
C ILE A 37 -6.02 -17.32 -7.75
N THR A 38 -7.04 -16.50 -8.03
CA THR A 38 -7.94 -16.72 -9.18
C THR A 38 -7.18 -16.69 -10.50
N ILE A 39 -6.32 -15.71 -10.71
CA ILE A 39 -5.50 -15.55 -11.92
C ILE A 39 -4.53 -16.73 -12.07
N MET A 40 -3.94 -17.21 -10.98
CA MET A 40 -3.03 -18.37 -11.00
C MET A 40 -3.78 -19.64 -11.40
N PHE A 41 -4.96 -19.90 -10.83
CA PHE A 41 -5.82 -21.02 -11.22
C PHE A 41 -6.22 -20.94 -12.70
N LEU A 42 -6.58 -19.74 -13.17
CA LEU A 42 -6.98 -19.51 -14.55
C LEU A 42 -5.81 -19.67 -15.52
N SER A 43 -4.60 -19.23 -15.14
CA SER A 43 -3.40 -19.34 -15.96
C SER A 43 -3.02 -20.82 -16.21
N VAL A 44 -3.20 -21.69 -15.20
CA VAL A 44 -3.01 -23.14 -15.35
C VAL A 44 -4.07 -23.76 -16.26
N LYS A 45 -5.34 -23.36 -16.12
CA LYS A 45 -6.47 -23.88 -16.93
C LYS A 45 -6.37 -23.47 -18.40
N ILE A 46 -6.01 -22.20 -18.67
CA ILE A 46 -5.97 -21.61 -20.01
C ILE A 46 -4.59 -21.84 -20.66
N LYS A 47 -3.58 -22.33 -19.92
CA LYS A 47 -2.17 -22.47 -20.36
C LYS A 47 -1.60 -21.16 -20.92
N ASN A 48 -2.09 -20.02 -20.43
CA ASN A 48 -1.64 -18.71 -20.88
C ASN A 48 -0.75 -18.07 -19.80
N PRO A 49 0.57 -18.03 -20.00
CA PRO A 49 1.52 -17.49 -19.02
C PRO A 49 1.43 -15.96 -18.88
N ALA A 50 0.79 -15.25 -19.81
CA ALA A 50 0.63 -13.80 -19.74
C ALA A 50 -0.18 -13.34 -18.52
N LEU A 51 -1.07 -14.20 -17.99
CA LEU A 51 -1.83 -13.91 -16.77
C LEU A 51 -0.93 -13.75 -15.54
N ILE A 52 0.24 -14.39 -15.50
CA ILE A 52 1.21 -14.25 -14.41
C ILE A 52 1.79 -12.83 -14.41
N ALA A 53 2.07 -12.25 -15.58
CA ALA A 53 2.55 -10.88 -15.69
C ALA A 53 1.53 -9.86 -15.15
N VAL A 54 0.23 -10.12 -15.35
CA VAL A 54 -0.86 -9.30 -14.79
C VAL A 54 -0.87 -9.39 -13.26
N ALA A 55 -0.72 -10.59 -12.70
CA ALA A 55 -0.65 -10.76 -11.24
C ALA A 55 0.53 -9.97 -10.62
N ILE A 56 1.70 -9.97 -11.27
CA ILE A 56 2.87 -9.21 -10.83
C ILE A 56 2.60 -7.69 -10.96
N GLY A 57 1.98 -7.25 -12.06
CA GLY A 57 1.63 -5.84 -12.26
C GLY A 57 0.68 -5.28 -11.19
N CYS A 58 -0.26 -6.10 -10.70
CA CYS A 58 -1.18 -5.71 -9.62
C CYS A 58 -0.46 -5.38 -8.31
N LEU A 59 0.72 -5.98 -8.05
CA LEU A 59 1.50 -5.67 -6.84
C LEU A 59 2.09 -4.26 -6.86
N ILE A 60 2.35 -3.69 -8.05
CA ILE A 60 2.91 -2.35 -8.21
C ILE A 60 1.92 -1.28 -7.73
N THR A 61 0.62 -1.54 -7.81
CA THR A 61 -0.45 -0.64 -7.34
C THR A 61 -0.38 -0.37 -5.83
N LEU A 62 0.23 -1.26 -5.04
CA LEU A 62 0.41 -1.07 -3.59
C LEU A 62 1.60 -0.14 -3.24
N MET A 63 2.52 0.08 -4.19
CA MET A 63 3.76 0.82 -3.96
C MET A 63 3.55 2.26 -3.46
N PRO A 64 2.63 3.08 -4.03
CA PRO A 64 2.39 4.44 -3.55
C PRO A 64 1.85 4.48 -2.12
N SER A 65 1.02 3.51 -1.75
CA SER A 65 0.48 3.38 -0.38
C SER A 65 1.57 3.07 0.63
N ILE A 66 2.49 2.15 0.29
CA ILE A 66 3.65 1.81 1.13
C ILE A 66 4.58 3.02 1.30
N ILE A 67 4.86 3.75 0.22
CA ILE A 67 5.69 4.96 0.24
C ILE A 67 5.05 6.04 1.14
N ASN A 68 3.75 6.31 0.99
CA ASN A 68 3.03 7.27 1.82
C ASN A 68 3.04 6.86 3.30
N LEU A 69 2.87 5.58 3.60
CA LEU A 69 2.89 5.06 4.97
C LEU A 69 4.28 5.22 5.60
N GLY A 70 5.35 4.98 4.83
CA GLY A 70 6.73 5.19 5.25
C GLY A 70 7.04 6.66 5.53
N GLN A 71 6.58 7.58 4.69
CA GLN A 71 6.74 9.02 4.92
C GLN A 71 6.03 9.49 6.19
N ILE A 72 4.79 9.04 6.41
CA ILE A 72 4.04 9.34 7.63
C ILE A 72 4.74 8.78 8.86
N ASN A 73 5.23 7.54 8.81
CA ASN A 73 5.93 6.92 9.94
C ASN A 73 7.25 7.63 10.27
N ASN A 74 8.01 8.07 9.26
CA ASN A 74 9.23 8.84 9.48
C ASN A 74 8.94 10.21 10.09
N GLU A 75 7.88 10.89 9.66
CA GLU A 75 7.47 12.17 10.23
C GLU A 75 7.02 12.02 11.70
N ILE A 76 6.26 10.96 12.03
CA ILE A 76 5.89 10.64 13.43
C ILE A 76 7.15 10.38 14.27
N LYS A 77 8.07 9.52 13.80
CA LYS A 77 9.32 9.23 14.52
C LYS A 77 10.17 10.47 14.76
N SER A 78 10.27 11.35 13.76
CA SER A 78 11.04 12.60 13.88
C SER A 78 10.46 13.55 14.93
N ARG A 79 9.15 13.46 15.22
CA ARG A 79 8.48 14.31 16.22
C ARG A 79 8.49 13.71 17.62
N THR A 80 8.42 12.38 17.74
CA THR A 80 8.50 11.68 19.03
C THR A 80 9.94 11.55 19.56
N SER A 81 10.94 11.62 18.69
CA SER A 81 12.37 11.55 19.06
C SER A 81 12.99 12.91 19.40
N LYS A 82 12.22 14.01 19.36
CA LYS A 82 12.59 15.32 19.90
C LYS A 82 12.02 15.47 21.29
#